data_AF-A0A538PSV9-F1
#
_entry.id   AF-A0A538PSV9-F1
#
_cell.length_a   1.000
_cell.length_b   1.000
_cell.length_c   1.000
_cell.angle_alpha   90.00
_cell.angle_beta   90.00
_cell.angle_gamma   90.00
#
_symmetry.space_group_name_H-M   'P 1'
#
loop_
_entity.id
_entity.type
_entity.pdbx_description
1 polymer ?
#
loop_
_entity_poly.entity_id
_entity_poly.type
_entity_poly.pdbx_seq_one_letter_code
_entity_poly.pdbx_strand_id
1 'polypeptide(L)'
;MAGKIVLCRCEDVTLADLEHCVSRGYCDIEEVKRYTGFGTGPCQGKECLAAVASQLASLTDQPPAAIPPFTSRPPLAPTPLKMLAKDPAAHRFADDREPALDRGKPAPRPPGPRESLRDDPERGRGG
;
A
#
# COMPACT_ATOMS: atom_id res chain seq x y z
N MET A 1 -29.89 -13.10 -11.38
CA MET A 1 -28.46 -13.37 -11.60
C MET A 1 -27.79 -13.35 -10.23
N ALA A 2 -27.19 -14.45 -9.79
CA ALA A 2 -26.36 -14.42 -8.59
C ALA A 2 -25.12 -13.57 -8.88
N GLY A 3 -24.89 -12.52 -8.09
CA GLY A 3 -23.74 -11.64 -8.25
C GLY A 3 -22.43 -12.34 -7.86
N LYS A 4 -21.31 -11.91 -8.43
CA LYS A 4 -19.98 -12.38 -8.02
C LYS A 4 -19.70 -11.85 -6.61
N ILE A 5 -19.23 -12.72 -5.71
CA ILE A 5 -18.84 -12.33 -4.35
C ILE A 5 -17.34 -11.98 -4.38
N VAL A 6 -17.02 -10.70 -4.24
CA VAL A 6 -15.64 -10.20 -4.21
C VAL A 6 -15.12 -10.24 -2.78
N LEU A 7 -14.01 -10.94 -2.55
CA LEU A 7 -13.31 -11.00 -1.26
C LEU A 7 -12.18 -9.97 -1.19
N CYS A 8 -11.43 -9.75 -2.28
CA CYS A 8 -10.39 -8.73 -2.37
C CYS A 8 -10.66 -7.79 -3.54
N ARG A 9 -11.04 -6.55 -3.24
CA ARG A 9 -11.27 -5.52 -4.26
C ARG A 9 -9.98 -5.07 -4.95
N CYS A 10 -8.83 -5.10 -4.26
CA CYS A 10 -7.59 -4.59 -4.82
C CYS A 10 -6.99 -5.48 -5.92
N GLU A 11 -7.24 -6.79 -5.81
CA GLU A 11 -6.63 -7.82 -6.67
C GLU A 11 -7.71 -8.60 -7.43
N ASP A 12 -8.96 -8.11 -7.41
CA ASP A 12 -10.13 -8.73 -8.03
C ASP A 12 -10.38 -10.21 -7.65
N VAL A 13 -9.98 -10.61 -6.43
CA VAL A 13 -10.15 -11.98 -5.94
C VAL A 13 -11.57 -12.21 -5.44
N THR A 14 -12.21 -13.26 -5.92
CA THR A 14 -13.59 -13.65 -5.60
C THR A 14 -13.65 -14.87 -4.68
N LEU A 15 -14.85 -15.18 -4.15
CA LEU A 15 -15.09 -16.42 -3.40
C LEU A 15 -14.82 -17.65 -4.27
N ALA A 16 -15.16 -17.61 -5.56
CA ALA A 16 -14.91 -18.72 -6.49
C ALA A 16 -13.40 -18.99 -6.66
N ASP A 17 -12.56 -17.97 -6.62
CA ASP A 17 -11.11 -18.13 -6.68
C ASP A 17 -10.57 -18.81 -5.41
N LEU A 18 -11.15 -18.48 -4.25
CA LEU A 18 -10.81 -19.12 -2.98
C LEU A 18 -11.26 -20.59 -2.96
N GLU A 19 -12.49 -20.89 -3.38
CA GLU A 19 -13.00 -22.26 -3.53
C GLU A 19 -12.11 -23.09 -4.47
N HIS A 20 -11.71 -22.49 -5.60
CA HIS A 20 -10.79 -23.13 -6.53
C HIS A 20 -9.42 -23.39 -5.90
N CYS A 21 -8.91 -22.44 -5.11
CA CYS A 21 -7.67 -22.60 -4.36
C CYS A 21 -7.74 -23.78 -3.37
N VAL A 22 -8.81 -23.87 -2.57
CA VAL A 22 -9.04 -24.97 -1.62
C VAL A 22 -9.22 -26.30 -2.34
N SER A 23 -9.91 -26.33 -3.50
CA SER A 23 -10.07 -27.55 -4.31
C SER A 23 -8.74 -28.14 -4.80
N ARG A 24 -7.69 -27.31 -4.86
CA ARG A 24 -6.32 -27.72 -5.21
C ARG A 24 -5.48 -28.15 -4.00
N GLY A 25 -6.04 -28.09 -2.80
CA GLY A 25 -5.37 -28.47 -1.55
C GLY A 25 -4.61 -27.34 -0.85
N TYR A 26 -4.77 -26.09 -1.27
CA TYR A 26 -4.22 -24.94 -0.55
C TYR A 26 -5.14 -24.61 0.62
N CYS A 27 -4.67 -24.86 1.84
CA CYS A 27 -5.47 -24.72 3.06
C CYS A 27 -4.86 -23.69 4.03
N ASP A 28 -3.67 -23.17 3.74
CA ASP A 28 -3.00 -22.15 4.53
C ASP A 28 -3.14 -20.75 3.92
N ILE A 29 -3.27 -19.74 4.78
CA ILE A 29 -3.50 -18.34 4.38
C ILE A 29 -2.37 -17.79 3.47
N GLU A 30 -1.13 -18.22 3.71
CA GLU A 30 0.06 -17.78 2.98
C GLU A 30 0.15 -18.50 1.62
N GLU A 31 -0.38 -19.72 1.51
CA GLU A 31 -0.57 -20.41 0.23
C GLU A 31 -1.64 -19.72 -0.62
N VAL A 32 -2.82 -19.46 -0.02
CA VAL A 32 -3.92 -18.76 -0.70
C VAL A 32 -3.46 -17.38 -1.18
N LYS A 33 -2.67 -16.66 -0.37
CA LYS A 33 -2.09 -15.36 -0.71
C LYS A 33 -1.18 -15.44 -1.92
N ARG A 34 -0.27 -16.41 -1.95
CA ARG A 34 0.67 -16.61 -3.08
C ARG A 34 -0.06 -17.05 -4.35
N TYR A 35 -1.12 -17.84 -4.20
CA TYR A 35 -1.87 -18.39 -5.32
C TYR A 35 -2.79 -17.34 -5.97
N THR A 36 -3.55 -16.61 -5.16
CA THR A 36 -4.58 -15.66 -5.64
C THR A 36 -4.09 -14.22 -5.75
N GLY A 37 -2.98 -13.88 -5.09
CA GLY A 37 -2.52 -12.50 -4.95
C GLY A 37 -3.26 -11.71 -3.86
N PHE A 38 -4.27 -12.26 -3.18
CA PHE A 38 -5.02 -11.47 -2.20
C PHE A 38 -4.09 -10.87 -1.12
N GLY A 39 -4.33 -9.62 -0.76
CA GLY A 39 -3.54 -8.92 0.25
C GLY A 39 -2.19 -8.37 -0.25
N THR A 40 -1.85 -8.49 -1.53
CA THR A 40 -0.66 -7.82 -2.11
C THR A 40 -0.94 -6.43 -2.68
N GLY A 41 -2.21 -6.03 -2.78
CA GLY A 41 -2.61 -4.73 -3.31
C GLY A 41 -2.29 -3.55 -2.39
N PRO A 42 -2.67 -2.31 -2.76
CA PRO A 42 -2.31 -1.10 -2.01
C PRO A 42 -2.85 -1.09 -0.57
N CYS A 43 -3.95 -1.81 -0.29
CA CYS A 43 -4.45 -1.96 1.07
C CYS A 43 -3.61 -2.90 1.94
N GLN A 44 -2.77 -3.76 1.35
CA GLN A 44 -1.93 -4.76 2.03
C GLN A 44 -2.74 -5.67 2.96
N GLY A 45 -3.92 -6.12 2.52
CA GLY A 45 -4.76 -7.05 3.29
C GLY A 45 -5.71 -6.42 4.31
N LYS A 46 -5.66 -5.10 4.53
CA LYS A 46 -6.47 -4.42 5.57
C LYS A 46 -7.98 -4.66 5.44
N GLU A 47 -8.49 -4.74 4.22
CA GLU A 47 -9.93 -4.93 3.96
C GLU A 47 -10.32 -6.41 3.85
N CYS A 48 -9.47 -7.25 3.24
CA CYS A 48 -9.84 -8.59 2.81
C CYS A 48 -9.37 -9.71 3.74
N LEU A 49 -8.36 -9.48 4.58
CA LEU A 49 -7.72 -10.54 5.36
C LEU A 49 -8.70 -11.30 6.26
N ALA A 50 -9.51 -10.58 7.04
CA ALA A 50 -10.49 -11.19 7.94
C ALA A 50 -11.57 -11.97 7.17
N ALA A 51 -12.05 -11.42 6.05
CA ALA A 51 -13.07 -12.07 5.22
C ALA A 51 -12.53 -13.36 4.58
N VAL A 52 -11.33 -13.31 3.99
CA VAL A 52 -10.68 -14.48 3.38
C VAL A 52 -10.37 -15.54 4.43
N ALA A 53 -9.83 -15.16 5.59
CA ALA A 53 -9.55 -16.11 6.68
C ALA A 53 -10.83 -16.79 7.18
N SER A 54 -11.92 -16.04 7.34
CA SER A 54 -13.21 -16.60 7.76
C SER A 54 -13.78 -17.58 6.73
N GLN A 55 -13.66 -17.28 5.44
CA GLN A 55 -14.14 -18.17 4.38
C GLN A 55 -13.25 -19.41 4.26
N LEU A 56 -11.93 -19.25 4.35
CA LEU A 56 -10.98 -20.36 4.34
C LEU A 56 -11.24 -21.32 5.51
N ALA A 57 -11.50 -20.80 6.70
CA ALA A 57 -11.87 -21.60 7.88
C ALA A 57 -13.14 -22.40 7.63
N SER A 58 -14.16 -21.78 7.05
CA SER A 58 -15.42 -22.45 6.68
C SER A 58 -15.23 -23.52 5.61
N LEU A 59 -14.37 -23.28 4.61
CA LEU A 59 -14.12 -24.20 3.50
C LEU A 59 -13.24 -25.40 3.90
N THR A 60 -12.40 -25.24 4.93
CA THR A 60 -11.45 -26.26 5.40
C THR A 60 -11.90 -26.95 6.69
N ASP A 61 -13.08 -26.61 7.21
CA ASP A 61 -13.62 -27.11 8.49
C ASP A 61 -12.64 -26.89 9.67
N GLN A 62 -11.98 -25.74 9.67
CA GLN A 62 -11.04 -25.34 10.72
C GLN A 62 -11.63 -24.21 11.58
N PRO A 63 -11.30 -24.14 12.88
CA PRO A 63 -11.68 -23.00 13.69
C PRO A 63 -10.97 -21.73 13.16
N PRO A 64 -11.62 -20.54 13.17
CA PRO A 64 -11.00 -19.31 12.69
C PRO A 64 -9.65 -18.98 13.35
N ALA A 65 -9.46 -19.40 14.60
CA ALA A 65 -8.20 -19.24 15.33
C ALA A 65 -7.03 -20.06 14.76
N ALA A 66 -7.29 -21.10 13.97
CA ALA A 66 -6.27 -21.89 13.30
C ALA A 66 -5.73 -21.22 12.02
N ILE A 67 -6.37 -20.15 11.55
CA ILE A 67 -5.94 -19.39 10.37
C ILE A 67 -5.33 -18.06 10.81
N PRO A 68 -4.03 -18.02 11.16
CA PRO A 68 -3.39 -16.80 11.60
C PRO A 68 -3.33 -15.77 10.46
N PRO A 69 -3.25 -14.47 10.77
CA PRO A 69 -2.97 -13.46 9.75
C PRO A 69 -1.54 -13.60 9.21
N PHE A 70 -1.33 -13.27 7.93
CA PHE A 70 0.01 -13.17 7.36
C PHE A 70 0.81 -12.00 7.96
N THR A 71 2.14 -12.06 7.81
CA THR A 71 3.05 -11.06 8.40
C THR A 71 2.85 -9.66 7.80
N SER A 72 2.59 -8.67 8.67
CA SER A 72 2.66 -7.25 8.29
C SER A 72 4.11 -6.80 8.17
N ARG A 73 4.45 -6.13 7.07
CA ARG A 73 5.81 -5.66 6.78
C ARG A 73 5.83 -4.13 6.64
N PRO A 74 6.80 -3.42 7.22
CA PRO A 74 6.97 -2.00 6.99
C PRO A 74 7.28 -1.68 5.51
N PRO A 75 6.84 -0.52 4.99
CA PRO A 75 6.00 0.49 5.65
C PRO A 75 4.51 0.09 5.70
N LEU A 76 3.80 0.48 6.77
CA LEU A 76 2.38 0.11 6.98
C LEU A 76 1.40 0.70 5.94
N ALA A 77 1.81 1.78 5.29
CA ALA A 77 1.09 2.43 4.20
C ALA A 77 2.09 2.77 3.08
N PRO A 78 1.62 2.93 1.83
CA PRO A 78 2.47 3.40 0.74
C PRO A 78 3.17 4.72 1.11
N THR A 79 4.49 4.67 1.20
CA THR A 79 5.33 5.82 1.56
C THR A 79 6.13 6.27 0.33
N PRO A 80 6.07 7.55 -0.07
CA PRO A 80 6.88 8.05 -1.16
C PRO A 80 8.38 7.83 -0.89
N LEU A 81 9.12 7.29 -1.87
CA LEU A 81 10.55 6.99 -1.72
C LEU A 81 11.38 8.20 -1.29
N LYS A 82 11.00 9.41 -1.72
CA LYS A 82 11.67 10.66 -1.31
C LYS A 82 11.68 10.90 0.21
N MET A 83 10.76 10.31 0.96
CA MET A 83 10.73 10.42 2.43
C MET A 83 11.77 9.51 3.09
N LEU A 84 12.20 8.45 2.40
CA LEU A 84 13.21 7.50 2.87
C LEU A 84 14.60 7.78 2.30
N ALA A 85 14.68 8.51 1.18
CA ALA A 85 15.93 8.95 0.59
C ALA A 85 16.68 9.89 1.55
N LYS A 86 17.93 9.54 1.89
CA LYS A 86 18.87 10.50 2.48
C LYS A 86 19.32 11.51 1.41
N ASP A 87 19.96 12.59 1.85
CA ASP A 87 20.61 13.59 1.01
C ASP A 87 21.18 12.94 -0.28
N PRO A 88 20.85 13.46 -1.47
CA PRO A 88 21.44 13.02 -2.74
C PRO A 88 22.97 12.94 -2.72
N ALA A 89 23.65 13.69 -1.85
CA ALA A 89 25.09 13.62 -1.66
C ALA A 89 25.58 12.46 -0.76
N ALA A 90 24.68 11.80 -0.03
CA ALA A 90 25.01 10.78 0.98
C ALA A 90 25.16 9.35 0.42
N HIS A 91 24.74 9.10 -0.82
CA HIS A 91 24.95 7.84 -1.51
C HIS A 91 25.71 8.10 -2.82
N ARG A 92 27.03 8.20 -2.71
CA ARG A 92 27.94 8.00 -3.85
C ARG A 92 28.54 6.61 -3.70
N PHE A 93 28.05 5.65 -4.49
CA PHE A 93 28.82 4.44 -4.76
C PHE A 93 30.12 4.85 -5.48
N ALA A 94 31.20 4.09 -5.28
CA ALA A 94 32.50 4.44 -5.87
C ALA A 94 32.45 4.57 -7.41
N ASP A 95 31.49 3.92 -8.06
CA ASP A 95 31.25 3.95 -9.51
C ASP A 95 30.17 4.94 -9.97
N ASP A 96 29.61 5.75 -9.07
CA ASP A 96 28.65 6.79 -9.44
C ASP A 96 29.38 7.90 -10.22
N ARG A 97 29.43 7.74 -11.54
CA ARG A 97 29.86 8.80 -12.46
C ARG A 97 28.88 9.95 -12.30
N GLU A 98 29.37 11.14 -11.94
CA GLU A 98 28.49 12.29 -11.70
C GLU A 98 27.53 12.48 -12.90
N PRO A 99 26.21 12.40 -12.72
CA PRO A 99 25.32 12.95 -13.72
C PRO A 99 25.68 14.42 -13.82
N ALA A 100 25.83 14.92 -15.04
CA ALA A 100 26.10 16.33 -15.28
C ALA A 100 24.95 17.16 -14.71
N LEU A 101 25.03 17.51 -13.44
CA LEU A 101 24.30 18.63 -12.87
C LEU A 101 24.69 19.82 -13.74
N ASP A 102 23.73 20.37 -14.46
CA ASP A 102 23.91 21.59 -15.22
C ASP A 102 24.44 22.67 -14.27
N ARG A 103 25.76 22.87 -14.28
CA ARG A 103 26.49 23.78 -13.38
C ARG A 103 26.06 25.24 -13.58
N GLY A 104 25.21 25.51 -14.59
CA GLY A 104 24.64 26.83 -14.86
C GLY A 104 23.31 27.12 -14.17
N LYS A 105 22.61 26.13 -13.61
CA LYS A 105 21.28 26.36 -13.03
C LYS A 105 21.37 26.57 -11.50
N PRO A 106 21.03 27.76 -10.97
CA PRO A 106 21.05 27.98 -9.54
C PRO A 106 20.07 27.02 -8.84
N ALA A 107 20.46 26.53 -7.66
CA ALA A 107 19.61 25.65 -6.86
C ALA A 107 18.21 26.28 -6.67
N PRO A 108 17.13 25.49 -6.75
CA PRO A 108 15.79 26.01 -6.47
C PRO A 108 15.79 26.57 -5.04
N ARG A 109 15.37 27.84 -4.89
CA ARG A 109 15.24 28.43 -3.56
C ARG A 109 14.25 27.61 -2.76
N PRO A 110 14.54 27.29 -1.48
CA PRO A 110 13.57 26.64 -0.64
C PRO A 110 12.29 27.49 -0.60
N PRO A 111 11.09 26.86 -0.55
CA PRO A 111 9.86 27.62 -0.36
C PRO A 111 10.01 28.45 0.92
N GLY A 112 9.76 29.76 0.79
CA GLY A 112 9.82 30.67 1.94
C GLY A 112 8.87 30.23 3.05
N PRO A 113 9.05 30.74 4.28
CA PRO A 113 8.08 30.55 5.35
C PRO A 113 6.69 30.90 4.81
N ARG A 114 5.71 30.01 4.98
CA ARG A 114 4.32 30.37 4.72
C ARG A 114 4.00 31.53 5.64
N GLU A 115 3.85 32.74 5.10
CA GLU A 115 3.37 33.88 5.88
C GLU A 115 2.08 33.43 6.55
N SER A 116 2.10 33.42 7.89
CA SER A 116 0.93 33.17 8.69
C SER A 116 -0.16 34.08 8.17
N LEU A 117 -1.32 33.50 7.83
CA LEU A 117 -2.53 34.22 7.51
C LEU A 117 -2.82 35.19 8.68
N ARG A 118 -2.29 36.41 8.61
CA ARG A 118 -2.62 37.47 9.54
C ARG A 118 -3.93 38.03 9.03
N ASP A 119 -4.97 37.87 9.84
CA ASP A 119 -6.28 38.47 9.67
C ASP A 119 -6.13 39.91 9.14
N ASP A 120 -6.59 40.11 7.91
CA ASP A 120 -6.65 41.41 7.27
C ASP A 120 -8.06 41.99 7.53
N PRO A 121 -8.24 42.88 8.52
CA PRO A 121 -9.56 43.40 8.91
C PRO A 121 -10.17 44.35 7.86
N GLU A 122 -9.47 44.64 6.77
CA GLU A 122 -9.87 45.67 5.78
C GLU A 122 -10.57 45.10 4.53
N ARG A 123 -10.80 43.78 4.43
CA ARG A 123 -11.59 43.17 3.34
C ARG A 123 -13.11 43.37 3.54
N GLY A 124 -13.53 44.62 3.70
CA GLY A 124 -14.91 44.99 4.04
C GLY A 124 -15.40 46.33 3.53
N ARG A 125 -14.74 46.96 2.55
CA ARG A 125 -15.27 48.16 1.88
C ARG A 125 -15.08 48.08 0.37
N GLY A 126 -16.10 47.52 -0.28
CA GLY A 126 -16.27 47.63 -1.73
C GLY A 126 -16.78 49.03 -2.11
N GLY A 127 -16.29 49.49 -3.26
CA GLY A 127 -16.78 50.62 -4.04
C GLY A 127 -16.45 50.36 -5.50
#